data_AF-A0A356AUV4-F1
#
_entry.id   AF-A0A356AUV4-F1
#
_cell.length_a   1.000
_cell.length_b   1.000
_cell.length_c   1.000
_cell.angle_alpha   90.00
_cell.angle_beta   90.00
_cell.angle_gamma   90.00
#
_symmetry.space_group_name_H-M   'P 1'
#
loop_
_entity.id
_entity.type
_entity.pdbx_description
1 polymer ?
#
loop_
_entity_poly.entity_id
_entity_poly.type
_entity_poly.pdbx_seq_one_letter_code
_entity_poly.pdbx_strand_id
1 'polypeptide(L)'
;SSAYRFQAVIIGFVFNYAAYFAEIYRGGIESIAPGQYEAAKILGYNKSQTFVRIIMPQVIKRIIPSITNEVITLIKDTSLAFVISVMEMFTMAKAFASAQKSMVPYLAAGVFYYVFNFLVASVMERIEKKLSYFQ
;
A
#
# COMPACT_ATOMS: atom_id res chain seq x y z
N SER A 1 27.47 7.72 5.68
CA SER A 1 26.50 8.79 5.94
C SER A 1 25.11 8.19 6.09
N SER A 2 24.34 8.57 7.12
CA SER A 2 22.96 8.08 7.34
C SER A 2 22.03 8.34 6.13
N ALA A 3 22.34 9.35 5.31
CA ALA A 3 21.60 9.65 4.09
C ALA A 3 21.60 8.50 3.07
N TYR A 4 22.75 7.83 2.86
CA TYR A 4 22.83 6.70 1.92
C TYR A 4 22.02 5.49 2.38
N ARG A 5 21.95 5.25 3.70
CA ARG A 5 21.15 4.15 4.27
C ARG A 5 19.66 4.39 4.07
N PHE A 6 19.20 5.62 4.31
CA PHE A 6 17.82 6.01 4.08
C PHE A 6 17.43 5.88 2.59
N GLN A 7 18.29 6.32 1.67
CA GLN A 7 18.06 6.15 0.24
C GLN A 7 18.01 4.67 -0.18
N ALA A 8 18.90 3.83 0.35
CA ALA A 8 18.89 2.39 0.08
C ALA A 8 17.60 1.71 0.57
N VAL A 9 17.11 2.08 1.75
CA VAL A 9 15.80 1.62 2.26
C VAL A 9 14.68 2.01 1.30
N ILE A 10 14.59 3.28 0.93
CA ILE A 10 13.53 3.77 0.01
C ILE A 10 13.57 2.98 -1.30
N ILE A 11 14.74 2.84 -1.91
CA ILE A 11 14.88 2.13 -3.17
C ILE A 11 14.43 0.67 -3.01
N GLY A 12 14.88 -0.03 -1.96
CA GLY A 12 14.49 -1.42 -1.70
C GLY A 12 12.98 -1.60 -1.56
N PHE A 13 12.33 -0.74 -0.76
CA PHE A 13 10.88 -0.75 -0.59
C PHE A 13 10.14 -0.41 -1.88
N VAL A 14 10.60 0.60 -2.63
CA VAL A 14 9.98 1.00 -3.89
C VAL A 14 10.03 -0.14 -4.90
N PHE A 15 11.17 -0.81 -5.07
CA PHE A 15 11.27 -1.94 -5.99
C PHE A 15 10.39 -3.12 -5.58
N ASN A 16 10.38 -3.45 -4.29
CA ASN A 16 9.58 -4.55 -3.77
C ASN A 16 8.08 -4.30 -3.99
N TYR A 17 7.58 -3.13 -3.58
CA TYR A 17 6.17 -2.80 -3.72
C TYR A 17 5.77 -2.48 -5.16
N ALA A 18 6.67 -1.97 -6.00
CA ALA A 18 6.40 -1.82 -7.43
C ALA A 18 6.11 -3.15 -8.10
N ALA A 19 6.81 -4.23 -7.72
CA ALA A 19 6.54 -5.57 -8.23
C ALA A 19 5.15 -6.08 -7.79
N TYR A 20 4.82 -5.96 -6.50
CA TYR A 20 3.49 -6.34 -5.98
C TYR A 20 2.37 -5.54 -6.65
N PHE A 21 2.52 -4.22 -6.77
CA PHE A 21 1.54 -3.39 -7.46
C PHE A 21 1.42 -3.76 -8.94
N ALA A 22 2.52 -4.06 -9.64
CA ALA A 22 2.47 -4.48 -11.04
C ALA A 22 1.63 -5.75 -11.24
N GLU A 23 1.75 -6.74 -10.33
CA GLU A 23 0.90 -7.93 -10.36
C GLU A 23 -0.56 -7.62 -10.06
N ILE A 24 -0.83 -6.73 -9.11
CA ILE A 24 -2.19 -6.26 -8.80
C ILE A 24 -2.82 -5.59 -10.03
N TYR A 25 -2.10 -4.68 -10.70
CA TYR A 25 -2.59 -4.04 -11.93
C TYR A 25 -2.81 -5.06 -13.05
N ARG A 26 -1.87 -6.00 -13.25
CA ARG A 26 -1.99 -7.06 -14.26
C ARG A 26 -3.20 -7.94 -14.01
N GLY A 27 -3.35 -8.46 -12.78
CA GLY A 27 -4.49 -9.28 -12.37
C GLY A 27 -5.82 -8.51 -12.47
N GLY A 28 -5.80 -7.22 -12.15
CA GLY A 28 -6.93 -6.32 -12.34
C GLY A 28 -7.39 -6.24 -13.79
N ILE A 29 -6.46 -6.03 -14.73
CA ILE A 29 -6.74 -5.96 -16.17
C ILE A 29 -7.24 -7.32 -16.69
N GLU A 30 -6.57 -8.41 -16.33
CA GLU A 30 -6.94 -9.78 -16.76
C GLU A 30 -8.29 -10.23 -16.21
N SER A 31 -8.74 -9.67 -15.09
CA SER A 31 -10.03 -10.01 -14.51
C SER A 31 -11.22 -9.53 -15.37
N ILE A 32 -11.02 -8.55 -16.26
CA ILE A 32 -12.09 -7.98 -17.07
C ILE A 32 -12.57 -8.98 -18.12
N ALA A 33 -13.89 -9.18 -18.19
CA ALA A 33 -14.50 -10.13 -19.12
C ALA A 33 -14.15 -9.77 -20.58
N PRO A 34 -13.74 -10.75 -21.41
CA PRO A 34 -13.41 -10.53 -22.82
C PRO A 34 -14.54 -9.82 -23.60
N GLY A 35 -15.80 -10.10 -23.26
CA GLY A 35 -16.97 -9.47 -23.86
C GLY A 35 -17.01 -7.94 -23.75
N GLN A 36 -16.37 -7.33 -22.74
CA GLN A 36 -16.27 -5.87 -22.64
C GLN A 36 -15.38 -5.29 -23.76
N TYR A 37 -14.31 -6.00 -24.12
CA TYR A 37 -13.43 -5.61 -25.22
C TYR A 37 -14.10 -5.82 -26.58
N GLU A 38 -14.84 -6.92 -26.73
CA GLU A 38 -15.60 -7.22 -27.94
C GLU A 38 -16.73 -6.22 -28.15
N ALA A 39 -17.52 -5.91 -27.12
CA ALA A 39 -18.58 -4.91 -27.18
C ALA A 39 -18.04 -3.52 -27.51
N ALA A 40 -16.93 -3.11 -26.89
CA ALA A 40 -16.28 -1.83 -27.20
C ALA A 40 -15.85 -1.75 -28.67
N LYS A 41 -15.33 -2.86 -29.23
CA LYS A 41 -14.93 -2.96 -30.63
C LYS A 41 -16.15 -2.88 -31.56
N ILE A 42 -17.26 -3.52 -31.23
CA ILE A 42 -18.52 -3.46 -32.01
C ILE A 42 -19.07 -2.03 -32.01
N LEU A 43 -18.95 -1.31 -30.91
CA LEU A 43 -19.34 0.10 -30.78
C LEU A 43 -18.38 1.08 -31.47
N GLY A 44 -17.34 0.60 -32.14
CA GLY A 44 -16.39 1.42 -32.91
C GLY A 44 -15.32 2.12 -32.06
N TYR A 45 -15.14 1.75 -30.79
CA TYR A 45 -14.06 2.31 -29.98
C TYR A 45 -12.68 1.80 -30.42
N ASN A 46 -11.70 2.71 -30.47
CA ASN A 46 -10.31 2.31 -30.64
C ASN A 46 -9.71 1.78 -29.33
N LYS A 47 -8.56 1.09 -29.40
CA LYS A 47 -7.93 0.44 -28.23
C LYS A 47 -7.72 1.39 -27.04
N SER A 48 -7.27 2.61 -27.29
CA SER A 48 -7.01 3.61 -26.23
C SER A 48 -8.31 4.10 -25.60
N GLN A 49 -9.36 4.32 -26.40
CA GLN A 49 -10.68 4.68 -25.90
C GLN A 49 -11.30 3.55 -25.08
N THR A 50 -11.24 2.32 -25.59
CA THR A 50 -11.69 1.12 -24.86
C THR A 50 -10.99 1.05 -23.51
N PHE A 51 -9.66 1.17 -23.49
CA PHE A 51 -8.92 1.10 -22.24
C PHE A 51 -9.31 2.23 -21.28
N VAL A 52 -9.19 3.49 -21.69
CA VAL A 52 -9.38 4.64 -20.77
C VAL A 52 -10.84 4.81 -20.33
N ARG A 53 -11.81 4.59 -21.23
CA ARG A 53 -13.23 4.87 -20.94
C ARG A 53 -13.98 3.69 -20.34
N ILE A 54 -13.60 2.46 -20.70
CA ILE A 54 -14.37 1.26 -20.35
C ILE A 54 -13.59 0.41 -19.35
N ILE A 55 -12.36 0.03 -19.70
CA ILE A 55 -11.58 -0.95 -18.92
C ILE A 55 -11.00 -0.33 -17.65
N MET A 56 -10.30 0.80 -17.75
CA MET A 56 -9.57 1.45 -16.66
C MET A 56 -10.46 1.77 -15.46
N PRO A 57 -11.68 2.35 -15.61
CA PRO A 57 -12.56 2.58 -14.47
C PRO A 57 -13.00 1.29 -13.78
N GLN A 58 -13.17 0.19 -14.52
CA GLN A 58 -13.53 -1.12 -13.96
C GLN A 58 -12.34 -1.75 -13.23
N VAL A 59 -11.15 -1.68 -13.82
CA VAL A 59 -9.91 -2.18 -13.22
C VAL A 59 -9.62 -1.46 -11.91
N ILE A 60 -9.69 -0.13 -11.88
CA ILE A 60 -9.46 0.68 -10.67
C ILE A 60 -10.39 0.22 -9.54
N LYS A 61 -11.68 0.02 -9.83
CA LYS A 61 -12.65 -0.45 -8.82
C LYS A 61 -12.29 -1.84 -8.28
N ARG A 62 -11.82 -2.74 -9.13
CA ARG A 62 -11.47 -4.12 -8.74
C ARG A 62 -10.18 -4.23 -7.94
N ILE A 63 -9.18 -3.40 -8.26
CA ILE A 63 -7.86 -3.48 -7.60
C ILE A 63 -7.76 -2.69 -6.31
N ILE A 64 -8.69 -1.75 -6.04
CA ILE A 64 -8.65 -0.90 -4.83
C ILE A 64 -8.60 -1.70 -3.52
N PRO A 65 -9.38 -2.78 -3.33
CA PRO A 65 -9.26 -3.61 -2.13
C PRO A 65 -7.85 -4.22 -1.98
N SER A 66 -7.27 -4.72 -3.08
CA SER A 66 -5.91 -5.27 -3.06
C SER A 66 -4.85 -4.21 -2.79
N ILE A 67 -4.95 -3.03 -3.42
CA ILE A 67 -4.05 -1.90 -3.16
C ILE A 67 -4.14 -1.45 -1.70
N THR A 68 -5.36 -1.38 -1.16
CA THR A 68 -5.62 -1.02 0.23
C THR A 68 -4.91 -1.97 1.19
N ASN A 69 -5.06 -3.28 0.98
CA ASN A 69 -4.35 -4.29 1.78
C ASN A 69 -2.83 -4.10 1.69
N GLU A 70 -2.31 -3.87 0.49
CA GLU A 70 -0.87 -3.72 0.28
C GLU A 70 -0.31 -2.45 0.92
N VAL A 71 -1.07 -1.35 0.93
CA VAL A 71 -0.68 -0.12 1.64
C VAL A 71 -0.69 -0.32 3.16
N ILE A 72 -1.65 -1.07 3.70
CA ILE A 72 -1.68 -1.40 5.14
C ILE A 72 -0.47 -2.27 5.50
N THR A 73 -0.11 -3.23 4.64
CA THR A 73 1.09 -4.07 4.80
C THR A 73 2.36 -3.21 4.72
N LEU A 74 2.48 -2.31 3.75
CA LEU A 74 3.62 -1.40 3.61
C LEU A 74 3.89 -0.61 4.87
N ILE A 75 2.86 -0.06 5.49
CA ILE A 75 3.00 0.70 6.73
C ILE A 75 3.56 -0.16 7.86
N LYS A 76 3.14 -1.44 7.95
CA LYS A 76 3.70 -2.38 8.92
C LYS A 76 5.16 -2.70 8.58
N ASP A 77 5.45 -2.96 7.31
CA ASP A 77 6.80 -3.31 6.86
C ASP A 77 7.79 -2.17 6.97
N THR A 78 7.36 -0.89 6.95
CA THR A 78 8.29 0.23 7.21
C THR A 78 9.02 0.08 8.54
N SER A 79 8.44 -0.58 9.54
CA SER A 79 9.14 -0.88 10.81
C SER A 79 10.35 -1.81 10.64
N LEU A 80 10.46 -2.55 9.53
CA LEU A 80 11.64 -3.35 9.17
C LEU A 80 12.82 -2.48 8.71
N ALA A 81 12.62 -1.20 8.36
CA ALA A 81 13.72 -0.29 8.03
C ALA A 81 14.70 -0.09 9.21
N PHE A 82 14.27 -0.38 10.43
CA PHE A 82 15.13 -0.52 11.60
C PHE A 82 16.30 -1.50 11.39
N VAL A 83 16.12 -2.57 10.60
CA VAL A 83 17.15 -3.59 10.31
C VAL A 83 18.38 -2.96 9.65
N ILE A 84 18.21 -1.88 8.90
CA ILE A 84 19.31 -1.17 8.22
C ILE A 84 19.83 0.03 9.03
N SER A 85 19.53 0.05 10.34
CA SER A 85 19.93 1.10 11.28
C SER A 85 19.43 2.50 10.92
N VAL A 86 18.28 2.59 10.24
CA VAL A 86 17.54 3.86 10.18
C VAL A 86 16.88 4.07 11.54
N MET A 87 17.09 5.26 12.10
CA MET A 87 16.59 5.61 13.43
C MET A 87 15.11 5.95 13.30
N GLU A 88 14.27 5.03 13.77
CA GLU A 88 12.80 5.17 13.71
C GLU A 88 12.21 5.21 15.12
N MET A 89 10.88 5.30 15.24
CA MET A 89 10.18 5.37 16.53
C MET A 89 10.61 4.24 17.49
N PHE A 90 10.79 3.02 16.97
CA PHE A 90 11.25 1.89 17.78
C PHE A 90 12.71 2.02 18.26
N THR A 91 13.58 2.61 17.43
CA THR A 91 14.98 2.90 17.82
C THR A 91 15.03 3.93 18.95
N MET A 92 14.21 4.97 18.86
CA MET A 92 14.07 5.97 19.92
C MET A 92 13.54 5.34 21.20
N ALA A 93 12.51 4.49 21.10
CA ALA A 93 11.97 3.76 22.24
C ALA A 93 13.04 2.89 22.92
N LYS A 94 13.87 2.18 22.15
CA LYS A 94 15.00 1.38 22.66
C LYS A 94 16.06 2.24 23.35
N ALA A 95 16.37 3.42 22.81
CA ALA A 95 17.31 4.35 23.41
C ALA A 95 16.80 4.86 24.78
N PHE A 96 15.53 5.28 24.85
CA PHE A 96 14.92 5.73 26.10
C PHE A 96 14.76 4.60 27.12
N ALA A 97 14.36 3.40 26.68
CA ALA A 97 14.24 2.25 27.56
C ALA A 97 15.58 1.87 28.19
N SER A 98 16.67 1.96 27.42
CA SER A 98 18.03 1.71 27.91
C SER A 98 18.50 2.80 28.86
N ALA A 99 18.24 4.07 28.54
CA ALA A 99 18.62 5.22 29.37
C ALA A 99 17.88 5.24 30.72
N GLN A 100 16.59 4.91 30.73
CA GLN A 100 15.75 4.91 31.94
C GLN A 100 15.69 3.56 32.64
N LYS A 101 16.31 2.50 32.09
CA LYS A 101 16.17 1.10 32.52
C LYS A 101 14.70 0.71 32.75
N SER A 102 13.81 1.17 31.86
CA SER A 102 12.35 1.03 32.00
C SER A 102 11.76 0.48 30.71
N MET A 103 10.76 -0.38 30.83
CA MET A 103 10.03 -0.95 29.68
C MET A 103 8.94 0.00 29.14
N VAL A 104 8.61 1.07 29.87
CA VAL A 104 7.55 2.03 29.53
C VAL A 104 7.69 2.63 28.12
N PRO A 105 8.90 3.01 27.64
CA PRO A 105 9.06 3.54 26.29
C PRO A 105 8.66 2.56 25.18
N TYR A 106 8.82 1.25 25.38
CA TYR A 106 8.37 0.24 24.41
C TYR A 106 6.84 0.13 24.37
N LEU A 107 6.18 0.22 25.53
CA LEU A 107 4.71 0.24 25.60
C LEU A 107 4.15 1.46 24.88
N ALA A 108 4.74 2.64 25.10
CA ALA A 108 4.34 3.88 24.42
C ALA A 108 4.49 3.76 22.90
N ALA A 109 5.62 3.20 22.42
CA ALA A 109 5.82 2.94 21.00
C ALA A 109 4.80 1.94 20.44
N GLY A 110 4.52 0.85 21.15
CA GLY A 110 3.52 -0.15 20.74
C GLY A 110 2.12 0.44 20.59
N VAL A 111 1.68 1.25 21.57
CA VAL A 111 0.40 1.97 21.51
C VAL A 111 0.37 2.93 20.32
N PHE A 112 1.44 3.68 20.08
CA PHE A 112 1.53 4.58 18.95
C PHE A 112 1.39 3.84 17.60
N TYR A 113 2.15 2.75 17.40
CA TYR A 113 2.05 1.95 16.18
C TYR A 113 0.64 1.35 16.01
N TYR A 114 0.02 0.90 17.09
CA TYR A 114 -1.34 0.36 17.05
C TYR A 114 -2.37 1.42 16.64
N VAL A 115 -2.36 2.59 17.29
CA VAL A 115 -3.28 3.70 16.98
C VAL A 115 -3.07 4.20 15.55
N PHE A 116 -1.82 4.36 15.12
CA PHE A 116 -1.50 4.79 13.77
C PHE A 116 -1.99 3.77 12.72
N ASN A 117 -1.72 2.47 12.95
CA ASN A 117 -2.19 1.42 12.05
C ASN A 117 -3.72 1.37 11.99
N PHE A 118 -4.40 1.50 13.14
CA PHE A 118 -5.86 1.55 13.22
C PHE A 118 -6.45 2.75 12.48
N LEU A 119 -5.85 3.94 12.60
CA LEU A 119 -6.28 5.13 11.88
C LEU A 119 -6.18 4.94 10.36
N VAL A 120 -5.05 4.43 9.88
CA VAL A 120 -4.87 4.21 8.44
C VAL A 120 -5.79 3.12 7.92
N ALA A 121 -5.92 2.00 8.63
CA ALA A 121 -6.88 0.95 8.28
C ALA A 121 -8.30 1.49 8.19
N SER A 122 -8.73 2.31 9.16
CA SER A 122 -10.07 2.92 9.18
C SER A 122 -10.30 3.88 8.01
N VAL A 123 -9.30 4.67 7.62
CA VAL A 123 -9.38 5.57 6.46
C VAL A 123 -9.50 4.76 5.17
N MET A 124 -8.69 3.72 5.03
CA MET A 124 -8.68 2.88 3.85
C MET A 124 -9.97 2.06 3.70
N GLU A 125 -10.51 1.51 4.78
CA GLU A 125 -11.80 0.82 4.78
C GLU A 125 -12.95 1.77 4.37
N ARG A 126 -12.89 3.04 4.77
CA ARG A 126 -13.86 4.05 4.30
C ARG A 126 -13.73 4.34 2.81
N ILE A 127 -12.51 4.40 2.28
CA ILE A 127 -12.27 4.57 0.84
C ILE A 127 -12.84 3.38 0.07
N GLU A 128 -12.55 2.15 0.53
CA GLU A 128 -13.08 0.92 -0.04
C GLU A 128 -14.61 0.91 -0.08
N LYS A 129 -15.27 1.18 1.06
CA LYS A 129 -16.75 1.22 1.15
C LYS A 129 -17.38 2.28 0.24
N LYS A 130 -16.73 3.43 0.05
CA LYS A 130 -17.23 4.48 -0.85
C LYS A 130 -17.16 4.06 -2.33
N LEU A 131 -16.21 3.20 -2.67
CA LEU A 131 -16.00 2.68 -4.03
C LEU A 131 -16.77 1.38 -4.30
N SER A 132 -17.09 0.59 -3.28
CA SER A 132 -17.83 -0.67 -3.40
C SER A 132 -19.34 -0.50 -3.63
N TYR A 133 -19.87 0.72 -3.65
CA TYR A 133 -21.32 1.02 -3.77
C TYR A 133 -22.00 0.53 -5.07
N PHE A 134 -21.27 -0.04 -6.03
CA PHE A 134 -21.83 -0.58 -7.28
C PHE A 134 -21.37 -2.03 -7.54
N GLN A 135 -21.59 -2.93 -6.56
CA GLN A 135 -21.63 -4.37 -6.82
C GLN A 135 -23.02 -4.80 -7.29
#